data_AF-A0A8S8Z3K3-F1
#
_entry.id   AF-A0A8S8Z3K3-F1
#
_cell.length_a   1.000
_cell.length_b   1.000
_cell.length_c   1.000
_cell.angle_alpha   90.00
_cell.angle_beta   90.00
_cell.angle_gamma   90.00
#
_symmetry.space_group_name_H-M   'P 1'
#
loop_
_entity.id
_entity.type
_entity.pdbx_description
1 polymer ?
#
loop_
_entity_poly.entity_id
_entity_poly.type
_entity_poly.pdbx_seq_one_letter_code
_entity_poly.pdbx_strand_id
1 'polypeptide(L)'
;MEFGRAFQMVDDLLDLTGDPSMGKPRGTDVHDGKMTLPIIHALTILHGAEREHLSDVLQNFSDERWEELIELLDSAGSMGYVRQLIDNHLQRAKDALEGSARERGTRPAV
;
A
#
# COMPACT_ATOMS: atom_id res chain seq x y z
N MET A 1 -14.15 -10.18 -0.23
CA MET A 1 -13.47 -9.03 0.43
C MET A 1 -12.26 -8.51 -0.36
N GLU A 2 -12.08 -8.91 -1.63
CA GLU A 2 -10.88 -8.56 -2.39
C GLU A 2 -10.77 -7.08 -2.74
N PHE A 3 -11.87 -6.48 -3.20
CA PHE A 3 -11.91 -5.06 -3.54
C PHE A 3 -11.56 -4.15 -2.35
N GLY A 4 -12.14 -4.41 -1.16
CA GLY A 4 -11.88 -3.59 0.02
C GLY A 4 -10.41 -3.63 0.46
N ARG A 5 -9.74 -4.77 0.30
CA ARG A 5 -8.29 -4.90 0.57
C ARG A 5 -7.47 -4.10 -0.44
N ALA A 6 -7.79 -4.19 -1.73
CA ALA A 6 -7.14 -3.39 -2.75
C ALA A 6 -7.34 -1.88 -2.51
N PHE A 7 -8.55 -1.47 -2.14
CA PHE A 7 -8.88 -0.08 -1.87
C PHE A 7 -8.04 0.49 -0.72
N GLN A 8 -7.92 -0.23 0.40
CA GLN A 8 -7.08 0.22 1.52
C GLN A 8 -5.61 0.34 1.10
N MET A 9 -5.07 -0.63 0.36
CA MET A 9 -3.68 -0.56 -0.11
C MET A 9 -3.43 0.61 -1.07
N VAL A 10 -4.43 0.99 -1.89
CA VAL A 10 -4.35 2.18 -2.74
C VAL A 10 -4.33 3.44 -1.88
N ASP A 11 -5.18 3.53 -0.86
CA ASP A 11 -5.21 4.67 0.08
C ASP A 11 -3.87 4.84 0.79
N ASP A 12 -3.31 3.76 1.34
CA ASP A 12 -1.98 3.75 1.96
C ASP A 12 -0.88 4.22 0.98
N LEU A 13 -0.94 3.79 -0.29
CA LEU A 13 0.01 4.25 -1.31
C LEU A 13 -0.19 5.72 -1.68
N LEU A 14 -1.43 6.21 -1.70
CA LEU A 14 -1.73 7.61 -2.00
C LEU A 14 -1.22 8.53 -0.89
N ASP A 15 -1.27 8.11 0.37
CA ASP A 15 -0.68 8.87 1.48
C ASP A 15 0.85 9.02 1.35
N LEU A 16 1.52 7.96 0.83
CA LEU A 16 2.97 7.94 0.59
C LEU A 16 3.41 8.53 -0.76
N THR A 17 2.50 8.75 -1.70
CA THR A 17 2.81 9.27 -3.06
C THR A 17 2.15 10.60 -3.37
N GLY A 18 1.28 11.09 -2.48
CA GLY A 18 0.50 12.31 -2.66
C GLY A 18 1.37 13.51 -3.01
N ASP A 19 0.86 14.49 -3.73
CA ASP A 19 1.58 15.70 -4.18
C ASP A 19 1.42 16.81 -3.13
N PRO A 20 2.48 17.51 -2.64
CA PRO A 20 2.30 18.51 -1.60
C PRO A 20 1.59 19.76 -2.15
N SER A 21 1.58 19.94 -3.48
CA SER A 21 0.85 21.03 -4.14
C SER A 21 -0.67 20.88 -4.03
N MET A 22 -1.17 19.70 -3.66
CA MET A 22 -2.60 19.48 -3.37
C MET A 22 -3.03 20.00 -2.00
N GLY A 23 -2.14 20.63 -1.23
CA GLY A 23 -2.47 21.31 0.04
C GLY A 23 -2.87 20.36 1.18
N LYS A 24 -2.65 19.05 1.02
CA LYS A 24 -2.79 18.06 2.08
C LYS A 24 -1.41 17.66 2.63
N PRO A 25 -1.28 17.43 3.95
CA PRO A 25 -0.08 16.82 4.51
C PRO A 25 0.16 15.46 3.85
N ARG A 26 1.39 15.21 3.41
CA ARG A 26 1.85 13.89 2.96
C ARG A 26 2.18 13.04 4.18
N GLY A 27 2.09 11.72 4.07
CA GLY A 27 2.52 10.84 5.15
C GLY A 27 1.71 11.01 6.43
N THR A 28 0.41 11.32 6.32
CA THR A 28 -0.44 11.45 7.51
C THR A 28 -0.41 10.16 8.32
N ASP A 29 -0.39 9.02 7.62
CA ASP A 29 -0.32 7.72 8.28
C ASP A 29 1.02 7.50 8.99
N VAL A 30 2.12 8.03 8.45
CA VAL A 30 3.44 7.95 9.06
C VAL A 30 3.50 8.82 10.32
N HIS A 31 2.98 10.05 10.26
CA HIS A 31 2.84 10.94 11.41
C HIS A 31 1.96 10.34 12.52
N ASP A 32 0.92 9.62 12.15
CA ASP A 32 0.05 8.88 13.08
C ASP A 32 0.70 7.59 13.63
N GLY A 33 1.92 7.25 13.18
CA GLY A 33 2.64 6.04 13.58
C GLY A 33 2.02 4.74 13.02
N LYS A 34 1.24 4.82 11.94
CA LYS A 34 0.62 3.66 11.31
C LYS A 34 1.65 2.88 10.51
N MET A 35 1.69 1.58 10.76
CA MET A 35 2.52 0.64 10.02
C MET A 35 1.76 0.13 8.80
N THR A 36 1.72 0.92 7.74
CA THR A 36 1.09 0.52 6.47
C THR A 36 1.92 -0.56 5.76
N LEU A 37 1.31 -1.22 4.76
CA LEU A 37 1.93 -2.37 4.10
C LEU A 37 3.30 -2.07 3.44
N PRO A 38 3.52 -0.90 2.78
CA PRO A 38 4.84 -0.52 2.27
C PRO A 38 5.91 -0.51 3.37
N ILE A 39 5.59 0.02 4.56
CA ILE A 39 6.52 0.13 5.68
C ILE A 39 6.82 -1.25 6.28
N ILE A 40 5.78 -2.08 6.49
CA ILE A 40 5.94 -3.45 6.99
C ILE A 40 6.84 -4.26 6.04
N HIS A 41 6.60 -4.13 4.74
CA HIS A 41 7.41 -4.80 3.73
C HIS A 41 8.87 -4.33 3.77
N ALA A 42 9.12 -3.02 3.80
CA ALA A 42 10.46 -2.47 3.87
C ALA A 42 11.22 -2.95 5.11
N LEU A 43 10.58 -2.93 6.29
CA LEU A 43 11.17 -3.49 7.51
C LEU A 43 11.45 -4.98 7.41
N THR A 44 10.72 -5.73 6.58
CA THR A 44 10.96 -7.18 6.40
C THR A 44 12.14 -7.45 5.49
N ILE A 45 12.32 -6.63 4.44
CA ILE A 45 13.34 -6.81 3.40
C ILE A 45 14.68 -6.18 3.77
N LEU A 46 14.68 -4.99 4.38
CA LEU A 46 15.91 -4.30 4.76
C LEU A 46 16.57 -4.98 5.97
N HIS A 47 17.91 -4.94 5.98
CA HIS A 47 18.74 -5.53 7.03
C HIS A 47 19.91 -4.60 7.40
N GLY A 48 20.53 -4.85 8.55
CA GLY A 48 21.68 -4.07 9.02
C GLY A 48 21.41 -2.57 9.08
N ALA A 49 22.36 -1.78 8.59
CA ALA A 49 22.32 -0.32 8.65
C ALA A 49 21.07 0.29 7.98
N GLU A 50 20.60 -0.25 6.86
CA GLU A 50 19.40 0.28 6.17
C GLU A 50 18.13 0.05 6.99
N ARG A 51 18.02 -1.09 7.68
CA ARG A 51 16.89 -1.36 8.57
C ARG A 51 16.91 -0.49 9.81
N GLU A 52 18.10 -0.30 10.40
CA GLU A 52 18.30 0.58 11.54
C GLU A 52 17.95 2.03 11.16
N HIS A 53 18.39 2.47 9.97
CA HIS A 53 18.06 3.77 9.41
C HIS A 53 16.55 3.93 9.19
N LEU A 54 15.87 2.97 8.56
CA LEU A 54 14.42 3.01 8.43
C LEU A 54 13.71 3.08 9.78
N SER A 55 14.18 2.33 10.78
CA SER A 55 13.61 2.37 12.12
C SER A 55 13.76 3.74 12.78
N ASP A 56 14.92 4.38 12.62
CA ASP A 56 15.17 5.74 13.09
C ASP A 56 14.32 6.79 12.34
N VAL A 57 14.19 6.68 11.02
CA VAL A 57 13.30 7.52 10.20
C VAL A 57 11.88 7.48 10.71
N LEU A 58 11.35 6.29 11.01
CA LEU A 58 9.98 6.12 11.48
C LEU A 58 9.79 6.62 12.92
N GLN A 59 10.78 6.43 13.80
CA GLN A 59 10.69 6.87 15.21
C GLN A 59 10.79 8.40 15.35
N ASN A 60 11.63 9.02 14.52
CA ASN A 60 11.92 10.44 14.54
C ASN A 60 11.44 11.10 13.24
N PHE A 61 10.25 10.70 12.78
CA PHE A 61 9.73 11.15 11.50
C PHE A 61 9.37 12.63 11.52
N SER A 62 9.75 13.33 10.47
CA SER A 62 9.35 14.70 10.17
C SER A 62 9.36 14.89 8.65
N ASP A 63 8.74 15.97 8.17
CA ASP A 63 8.65 16.23 6.73
C ASP A 63 10.04 16.41 6.08
N GLU A 64 11.06 16.83 6.83
CA GLU A 64 12.45 16.92 6.36
C GLU A 64 13.06 15.55 6.02
N ARG A 65 12.55 14.47 6.64
CA ARG A 65 13.01 13.09 6.42
C ARG A 65 12.17 12.34 5.39
N TRP A 66 11.27 13.05 4.71
CA TRP A 66 10.40 12.47 3.69
C TRP A 66 11.18 11.75 2.59
N GLU A 67 12.21 12.42 2.06
CA GLU A 67 13.03 11.85 0.98
C GLU A 67 13.76 10.58 1.45
N GLU A 68 14.33 10.59 2.66
CA GLU A 68 14.95 9.40 3.26
C GLU A 68 13.97 8.22 3.35
N LEU A 69 12.74 8.47 3.83
CA LEU A 69 11.71 7.43 3.93
C LEU A 69 11.41 6.85 2.55
N ILE A 70 11.17 7.70 1.54
CA ILE A 70 10.80 7.24 0.21
C ILE A 70 11.94 6.44 -0.45
N GLU A 71 13.19 6.87 -0.30
CA GLU A 71 14.36 6.15 -0.80
C GLU A 71 14.51 4.76 -0.15
N LEU A 72 14.28 4.65 1.15
CA LEU A 72 14.31 3.36 1.87
C LEU A 72 13.15 2.44 1.42
N LEU A 73 11.96 2.99 1.19
CA LEU A 73 10.83 2.21 0.68
C LEU A 73 11.06 1.74 -0.76
N ASP A 74 11.69 2.57 -1.61
CA ASP A 74 11.99 2.25 -3.01
C ASP A 74 13.14 1.25 -3.14
N SER A 75 14.22 1.40 -2.38
CA SER A 75 15.33 0.44 -2.31
C SER A 75 14.87 -0.95 -1.85
N ALA A 76 13.91 -0.99 -0.93
CA ALA A 76 13.25 -2.23 -0.51
C ALA A 76 12.24 -2.80 -1.53
N GLY A 77 11.96 -2.09 -2.63
CA GLY A 77 10.97 -2.47 -3.65
C GLY A 77 9.53 -2.46 -3.14
N SER A 78 9.25 -1.75 -2.04
CA SER A 78 7.99 -1.87 -1.30
C SER A 78 6.80 -1.29 -2.04
N MET A 79 6.99 -0.18 -2.76
CA MET A 79 5.94 0.42 -3.57
C MET A 79 5.51 -0.51 -4.72
N GLY A 80 6.48 -1.17 -5.35
CA GLY A 80 6.23 -2.16 -6.40
C GLY A 80 5.50 -3.39 -5.86
N TYR A 81 5.95 -3.91 -4.71
CA TYR A 81 5.31 -5.05 -4.03
C TYR A 81 3.82 -4.79 -3.74
N VAL A 82 3.50 -3.63 -3.17
CA VAL A 82 2.10 -3.29 -2.83
C VAL A 82 1.24 -3.09 -4.08
N ARG A 83 1.78 -2.47 -5.15
CA ARG A 83 1.08 -2.38 -6.45
C ARG A 83 0.73 -3.76 -7.01
N GLN A 84 1.66 -4.71 -6.97
CA GLN A 84 1.39 -6.08 -7.42
C GLN A 84 0.30 -6.76 -6.59
N LEU A 85 0.27 -6.54 -5.28
CA LEU A 85 -0.80 -7.06 -4.42
C LEU A 85 -2.16 -6.44 -4.73
N ILE A 86 -2.21 -5.13 -4.97
CA ILE A 86 -3.43 -4.43 -5.42
C ILE A 86 -3.96 -5.09 -6.69
N ASP A 87 -3.12 -5.26 -7.71
CA ASP A 87 -3.52 -5.88 -8.98
C ASP A 87 -4.06 -7.30 -8.78
N ASN A 88 -3.39 -8.10 -7.95
CA ASN A 88 -3.83 -9.45 -7.62
C ASN A 88 -5.21 -9.47 -6.93
N HIS A 89 -5.45 -8.55 -5.98
CA HIS A 89 -6.74 -8.43 -5.32
C HIS A 89 -7.84 -7.94 -6.30
N LEU A 90 -7.53 -6.96 -7.14
CA LEU A 90 -8.47 -6.47 -8.16
C LEU A 90 -8.83 -7.56 -9.17
N GLN A 91 -7.86 -8.37 -9.60
CA GLN A 91 -8.12 -9.49 -10.50
C GLN A 91 -9.08 -10.50 -9.85
N ARG A 92 -8.80 -10.94 -8.61
CA ARG A 92 -9.71 -11.85 -7.90
C ARG A 92 -11.10 -11.26 -7.66
N ALA A 93 -11.19 -9.95 -7.44
CA ALA A 93 -12.48 -9.26 -7.34
C ALA A 93 -13.27 -9.32 -8.65
N LYS A 94 -12.61 -9.09 -9.80
CA LYS A 94 -13.22 -9.20 -11.13
C LYS A 94 -13.69 -10.62 -11.42
N ASP A 95 -12.85 -11.62 -11.19
CA ASP A 95 -13.17 -13.03 -11.44
C ASP A 95 -14.41 -13.48 -10.65
N ALA A 96 -14.53 -13.03 -9.40
CA ALA A 96 -15.70 -13.32 -8.56
C ALA A 96 -16.99 -12.70 -9.10
N LEU A 97 -16.93 -11.49 -9.68
CA LEU A 97 -18.08 -10.84 -10.30
C LEU A 97 -18.51 -11.58 -11.57
N GLU A 98 -17.55 -11.98 -12.42
CA GLU A 98 -17.83 -12.74 -13.65
C GLU A 98 -18.38 -14.14 -13.37
N GLY A 99 -17.82 -14.85 -12.40
CA GLY A 99 -18.33 -16.15 -11.94
C GLY A 99 -19.78 -16.04 -11.46
N SER A 100 -20.08 -15.02 -10.65
CA SER A 100 -21.44 -14.78 -10.14
C SER A 100 -22.44 -14.40 -11.25
N ALA A 101 -21.99 -13.76 -12.32
CA ALA A 101 -22.84 -13.42 -13.47
C ALA A 101 -23.23 -14.67 -14.28
N ARG A 102 -22.30 -15.64 -14.41
CA ARG A 102 -22.56 -16.92 -15.10
C ARG A 102 -23.53 -17.81 -14.33
N GLU A 103 -23.46 -17.82 -13.01
CA GLU A 103 -24.40 -18.57 -12.14
C GLU A 103 -25.83 -17.98 -12.14
N ARG A 104 -25.98 -16.66 -12.31
CA ARG A 104 -27.29 -16.00 -12.42
C ARG A 104 -27.98 -16.25 -13.77
N GLY A 105 -27.22 -16.49 -14.84
CA GLY A 105 -27.75 -16.79 -16.18
C GLY A 105 -28.21 -18.24 -16.38
N THR A 106 -28.00 -19.13 -15.40
CA THR A 106 -28.30 -20.56 -15.50
C THR A 106 -29.48 -21.01 -14.63
N ARG A 107 -30.18 -20.10 -13.94
CA ARG A 107 -31.44 -20.48 -13.28
C ARG A 107 -32.54 -20.67 -14.34
N PRO A 108 -33.08 -21.89 -14.52
CA PRO A 108 -34.26 -22.06 -15.35
C PRO A 108 -35.40 -21.28 -14.68
N ALA A 109 -36.15 -20.53 -15.48
CA ALA A 109 -37.42 -19.97 -15.03
C ALA A 109 -38.32 -21.15 -14.65
N VAL A 110 -38.64 -21.26 -13.36
CA VAL A 110 -39.69 -22.14 -12.85
C VAL A 110 -40.98 -21.35 -12.84
#